data_AF-A0A081LCL6-F1
#
_entry.id   AF-A0A081LCL6-F1
#
_cell.length_a   1.000
_cell.length_b   1.000
_cell.length_c   1.000
_cell.angle_alpha   90.00
_cell.angle_beta   90.00
_cell.angle_gamma   90.00
#
_symmetry.space_group_name_H-M   'P 1'
#
loop_
_entity.id
_entity.type
_entity.pdbx_description
1 polymer ?
#
loop_
_entity_poly.entity_id
_entity_poly.type
_entity_poly.pdbx_seq_one_letter_code
_entity_poly.pdbx_strand_id
1 'polypeptide(L)'
;MKRTTEFVLGLIGGIFGFFGAMFALAFGGIDAAFSDSGTSEITGLGWAAMLFSILAIVASVIVKKKAKLGGILLLVSAVGGIISISMFFILPAVLIIIAGCMGLFRKDPVVNQNNEGSL
;
A
#
# COMPACT_ATOMS: atom_id res chain seq x y z
N MET A 1 -5.69 -6.49 -21.73
CA MET A 1 -5.49 -5.12 -21.20
C MET A 1 -4.42 -5.13 -20.11
N LYS A 2 -3.39 -4.27 -20.19
CA LYS A 2 -2.27 -4.25 -19.23
C LYS A 2 -2.77 -3.83 -17.82
N ARG A 3 -2.37 -4.57 -16.79
CA ARG A 3 -2.66 -4.29 -15.35
C ARG A 3 -1.77 -3.16 -14.79
N THR A 4 -1.39 -2.20 -15.64
CA THR A 4 -0.39 -1.17 -15.32
C THR A 4 -0.94 -0.14 -14.34
N THR A 5 -2.22 0.20 -14.43
CA THR A 5 -2.83 1.23 -13.58
C THR A 5 -2.86 0.83 -12.10
N GLU A 6 -3.23 -0.43 -11.79
CA GLU A 6 -3.22 -0.94 -10.41
C GLU A 6 -1.79 -0.97 -9.84
N PHE A 7 -0.83 -1.42 -10.65
CA PHE A 7 0.57 -1.48 -10.28
C PHE A 7 1.16 -0.08 -10.01
N VAL A 8 0.90 0.88 -10.91
CA VAL A 8 1.45 2.24 -10.80
C VAL A 8 0.81 3.00 -9.64
N LEU A 9 -0.51 2.90 -9.44
CA LEU A 9 -1.17 3.52 -8.29
C LEU A 9 -0.67 2.94 -6.96
N GLY A 10 -0.52 1.61 -6.89
CA GLY A 10 0.02 0.95 -5.70
C GLY A 10 1.49 1.32 -5.44
N LEU A 11 2.32 1.37 -6.49
CA LEU A 11 3.73 1.73 -6.38
C LEU A 11 3.91 3.19 -5.95
N ILE A 12 3.16 4.12 -6.56
CA ILE A 12 3.18 5.53 -6.18
C ILE A 12 2.70 5.69 -4.73
N GLY A 13 1.60 5.03 -4.36
CA GLY A 13 1.11 5.03 -2.98
C GLY A 13 2.12 4.48 -1.99
N GLY A 14 2.81 3.39 -2.31
CA GLY A 14 3.87 2.81 -1.48
C GLY A 14 5.07 3.74 -1.31
N ILE A 15 5.52 4.39 -2.38
CA ILE A 15 6.61 5.37 -2.35
C ILE A 15 6.21 6.61 -1.54
N PHE A 16 5.02 7.16 -1.73
CA PHE A 16 4.49 8.24 -0.88
C PHE A 16 4.40 7.81 0.57
N GLY A 17 4.07 6.53 0.83
CA GLY A 17 4.07 5.94 2.17
C GLY A 17 5.45 5.93 2.81
N PHE A 18 6.49 5.63 2.02
CA PHE A 18 7.89 5.69 2.48
C PHE A 18 8.28 7.10 2.91
N PHE A 19 7.94 8.11 2.12
CA PHE A 19 8.18 9.51 2.49
C PHE A 19 7.38 9.90 3.74
N GLY A 20 6.12 9.46 3.86
CA GLY A 20 5.31 9.64 5.06
C GLY A 20 5.96 9.02 6.30
N ALA A 21 6.56 7.84 6.17
CA ALA A 21 7.27 7.16 7.26
C ALA A 21 8.55 7.90 7.66
N MET A 22 9.32 8.43 6.70
CA MET A 22 10.47 9.31 6.98
C MET A 22 10.06 10.56 7.74
N PHE A 23 8.95 11.21 7.35
CA PHE A 23 8.41 12.36 8.07
C PHE A 23 7.95 11.99 9.49
N ALA A 24 7.22 10.88 9.66
CA ALA A 24 6.80 10.41 10.98
C ALA A 24 7.99 10.09 11.89
N LEU A 25 9.06 9.48 11.36
CA LEU A 25 10.28 9.22 12.12
C LEU A 25 11.00 10.53 12.52
N ALA A 26 11.05 11.51 11.63
CA ALA A 26 11.66 12.81 11.91
C ALA A 26 10.90 13.58 13.00
N PHE A 27 9.57 13.67 12.89
CA PHE A 27 8.73 14.30 13.91
C PHE A 27 8.73 13.51 15.22
N GLY A 28 8.68 12.18 15.16
CA GLY A 28 8.76 11.32 16.35
C GLY A 28 10.11 11.40 17.05
N GLY A 29 11.21 11.55 16.31
CA GLY A 29 12.55 11.70 16.88
C GLY A 29 12.74 13.05 17.58
N ILE A 30 12.15 14.12 17.03
CA ILE A 30 12.11 15.43 17.68
C ILE A 30 11.26 15.33 18.96
N ASP A 31 10.04 14.79 18.86
CA ASP A 31 9.15 14.58 20.00
C ASP A 31 9.82 13.76 21.12
N ALA A 32 10.54 12.70 20.77
CA ALA A 32 11.24 11.84 21.72
C ALA A 32 12.40 12.55 22.42
N ALA A 33 13.06 13.48 21.73
CA ALA A 33 14.14 14.28 22.30
C ALA A 33 13.64 15.37 23.26
N PHE A 34 12.38 15.80 23.12
CA PHE A 34 11.73 16.79 24.01
C PHE A 34 10.87 16.15 25.12
N SER A 35 10.67 14.83 25.08
CA SER A 35 9.89 14.09 26.07
C SER A 35 10.78 13.58 27.21
N ASP A 36 10.38 13.81 28.46
CA ASP A 36 11.13 13.40 29.68
C ASP A 36 11.34 11.87 29.78
N SER A 37 10.52 11.08 29.07
CA SER A 37 10.64 9.62 28.98
C SER A 37 11.57 9.13 27.85
N GLY A 38 12.09 10.03 27.00
CA GLY A 38 12.94 9.69 25.84
C GLY A 38 12.27 8.82 24.79
N THR A 39 10.95 8.60 24.87
CA THR A 39 10.21 7.63 24.06
C THR A 39 8.91 8.26 23.55
N SER A 40 8.76 8.25 22.24
CA SER A 40 7.55 8.72 21.57
C SER A 40 6.89 7.60 20.82
N GLU A 41 5.60 7.41 21.03
CA GLU A 41 4.78 6.42 20.31
C GLU A 41 4.90 6.59 18.79
N ILE A 42 5.09 7.84 18.35
CA ILE A 42 5.29 8.24 16.96
C ILE A 42 6.53 7.58 16.32
N THR A 43 7.61 7.33 17.08
CA THR A 43 8.83 6.67 16.55
C THR A 43 8.60 5.19 16.24
N GLY A 44 7.91 4.46 17.12
CA GLY A 44 7.57 3.05 16.90
C GLY A 44 6.59 2.89 15.73
N LEU A 45 5.64 3.81 15.63
CA LEU A 45 4.69 3.91 14.52
C LEU A 45 5.38 4.22 13.18
N GLY A 46 6.39 5.09 13.16
CA GLY A 46 7.17 5.38 11.95
C GLY A 46 7.96 4.16 11.44
N TRP A 47 8.52 3.35 12.35
CA TRP A 47 9.16 2.08 11.99
C TRP A 47 8.16 1.04 11.44
N ALA A 48 6.98 0.94 12.04
CA ALA A 48 5.92 0.07 11.53
C ALA A 48 5.47 0.50 10.13
N ALA A 49 5.37 1.80 9.87
CA ALA A 49 5.02 2.32 8.55
C ALA A 49 6.11 2.13 7.49
N MET A 50 7.39 2.19 7.86
CA MET A 50 8.49 1.81 6.98
C MET A 50 8.32 0.36 6.48
N LEU A 51 8.02 -0.57 7.40
CA LEU A 51 7.75 -1.97 7.04
C LEU A 51 6.51 -2.10 6.15
N PHE A 52 5.44 -1.37 6.47
CA PHE A 52 4.23 -1.34 5.67
C PHE A 52 4.45 -0.79 4.25
N SER A 53 5.30 0.23 4.09
CA SER A 53 5.65 0.77 2.78
C SER A 53 6.36 -0.25 1.89
N ILE A 54 7.32 -1.00 2.45
CA ILE A 54 7.99 -2.10 1.73
C ILE A 54 6.96 -3.15 1.32
N LEU A 55 6.05 -3.52 2.23
CA LEU A 55 4.98 -4.45 1.96
C LEU A 55 4.05 -3.94 0.84
N ALA A 56 3.73 -2.64 0.79
CA ALA A 56 2.92 -2.02 -0.25
C ALA A 56 3.59 -2.11 -1.63
N ILE A 57 4.91 -1.90 -1.70
CA ILE A 57 5.69 -2.04 -2.94
C ILE A 57 5.68 -3.49 -3.43
N VAL A 58 5.92 -4.46 -2.54
CA VAL A 58 5.88 -5.88 -2.87
C VAL A 58 4.47 -6.31 -3.30
N ALA A 59 3.44 -5.86 -2.58
CA ALA A 59 2.04 -6.10 -2.92
C ALA A 59 1.67 -5.54 -4.30
N SER A 60 2.20 -4.38 -4.66
CA SER A 60 2.02 -3.77 -5.98
C SER A 60 2.57 -4.68 -7.07
N VAL A 61 3.79 -5.20 -6.90
CA VAL A 61 4.38 -6.16 -7.86
C VAL A 61 3.54 -7.43 -8.00
N ILE A 62 3.00 -7.95 -6.89
CA ILE A 62 2.14 -9.14 -6.88
C ILE A 62 0.82 -8.88 -7.63
N VAL A 63 0.26 -7.67 -7.55
CA VAL A 63 -0.98 -7.28 -8.28
C VAL A 63 -0.87 -7.51 -9.78
N LYS A 64 0.36 -7.40 -10.34
CA LYS A 64 0.64 -7.62 -11.76
C LYS A 64 0.47 -9.08 -12.19
N LYS A 65 0.76 -10.05 -11.29
CA LYS A 65 0.58 -11.49 -11.54
C LYS A 65 -0.78 -12.00 -11.06
N LYS A 66 -1.26 -11.53 -9.90
CA LYS A 66 -2.49 -11.99 -9.23
C LYS A 66 -3.23 -10.78 -8.68
N ALA A 67 -4.11 -10.17 -9.49
CA ALA A 67 -4.80 -8.92 -9.13
C ALA A 67 -5.60 -9.03 -7.82
N LYS A 68 -6.37 -10.11 -7.62
CA LYS A 68 -7.12 -10.33 -6.38
C LYS A 68 -6.22 -10.44 -5.14
N LEU A 69 -5.15 -11.24 -5.22
CA LEU A 69 -4.26 -11.47 -4.08
C LEU A 69 -3.43 -10.23 -3.76
N GLY A 70 -2.90 -9.56 -4.78
CA GLY A 70 -2.16 -8.30 -4.61
C GLY A 70 -3.05 -7.16 -4.12
N GLY A 71 -4.32 -7.11 -4.55
CA GLY A 71 -5.28 -6.09 -4.12
C GLY A 71 -5.65 -6.21 -2.64
N ILE A 72 -5.86 -7.45 -2.15
CA ILE A 72 -6.06 -7.72 -0.72
C ILE A 72 -4.81 -7.34 0.06
N LEU A 73 -3.63 -7.73 -0.42
CA LEU A 73 -2.36 -7.42 0.25
C LEU A 73 -2.11 -5.91 0.31
N LEU A 74 -2.47 -5.16 -0.75
CA LEU A 74 -2.46 -3.70 -0.76
C LEU A 74 -3.42 -3.10 0.26
N LEU A 75 -4.65 -3.63 0.38
CA LEU A 75 -5.62 -3.16 1.37
C LEU A 75 -5.13 -3.39 2.79
N VAL A 76 -4.60 -4.59 3.08
CA VAL A 76 -3.94 -4.87 4.36
C VAL A 76 -2.81 -3.87 4.58
N SER A 77 -2.05 -3.57 3.52
CA SER A 77 -0.99 -2.56 3.51
C SER A 77 -1.47 -1.17 3.91
N ALA A 78 -2.56 -0.71 3.30
CA ALA A 78 -3.16 0.58 3.60
C ALA A 78 -3.69 0.64 5.04
N VAL A 79 -4.41 -0.40 5.48
CA VAL A 79 -5.02 -0.42 6.81
C VAL A 79 -3.96 -0.37 7.91
N GLY A 80 -2.92 -1.19 7.82
CA GLY A 80 -1.85 -1.14 8.83
C GLY A 80 -0.94 0.08 8.73
N GLY A 81 -0.80 0.68 7.53
CA GLY A 81 -0.16 1.98 7.36
C GLY A 81 -0.97 3.14 7.99
N ILE A 82 -2.30 3.14 7.84
CA ILE A 82 -3.20 4.10 8.50
C ILE A 82 -3.13 3.92 10.02
N ILE A 83 -3.17 2.69 10.52
CA ILE A 83 -3.08 2.43 11.97
C ILE A 83 -1.72 2.91 12.51
N SER A 84 -0.65 2.78 11.73
CA SER A 84 0.67 3.27 12.13
C SER A 84 0.73 4.80 12.17
N ILE A 85 0.42 5.51 11.08
CA ILE A 85 0.76 6.94 10.97
C ILE A 85 -0.45 7.87 11.09
N SER A 86 -1.67 7.33 11.12
CA SER A 86 -2.97 8.02 11.27
C SER A 86 -3.18 9.22 10.33
N MET A 87 -2.60 10.38 10.63
CA MET A 87 -2.84 11.64 9.91
C MET A 87 -1.83 11.92 8.78
N PHE A 88 -0.56 11.52 8.93
CA PHE A 88 0.47 11.74 7.90
C PHE A 88 0.40 10.74 6.73
N PHE A 89 -0.38 9.66 6.87
CA PHE A 89 -0.49 8.57 5.87
C PHE A 89 -1.76 8.66 5.01
N ILE A 90 -2.57 9.70 5.17
CA ILE A 90 -3.84 9.85 4.44
C ILE A 90 -3.63 9.85 2.92
N LEU A 91 -2.63 10.59 2.43
CA LEU A 91 -2.33 10.69 0.99
C LEU A 91 -1.92 9.33 0.39
N PRO A 92 -0.90 8.62 0.92
CA PRO A 92 -0.54 7.29 0.42
C PRO A 92 -1.65 6.25 0.64
N ALA A 93 -2.37 6.31 1.76
CA ALA A 93 -3.45 5.37 2.05
C ALA A 93 -4.57 5.44 0.99
N VAL A 94 -5.00 6.64 0.61
CA VAL A 94 -6.04 6.81 -0.41
C VAL A 94 -5.59 6.22 -1.75
N LEU A 95 -4.34 6.45 -2.16
CA LEU A 95 -3.77 5.89 -3.39
C LEU A 95 -3.72 4.35 -3.36
N ILE A 96 -3.27 3.77 -2.25
CA ILE A 96 -3.18 2.31 -2.05
C ILE A 96 -4.58 1.68 -1.98
N ILE A 97 -5.55 2.32 -1.32
CA ILE A 97 -6.94 1.83 -1.25
C ILE A 97 -7.57 1.80 -2.64
N ILE A 98 -7.40 2.86 -3.43
CA ILE A 98 -7.91 2.92 -4.81
C ILE A 98 -7.27 1.81 -5.66
N ALA A 99 -5.94 1.63 -5.56
CA ALA A 99 -5.23 0.55 -6.24
C ALA A 99 -5.71 -0.85 -5.82
N GLY A 100 -5.92 -1.06 -4.52
CA GLY A 100 -6.39 -2.31 -3.94
C GLY A 100 -7.81 -2.66 -4.40
N CYS A 101 -8.74 -1.70 -4.33
CA CYS A 101 -10.10 -1.86 -4.84
C CYS A 101 -10.14 -2.14 -6.34
N MET A 102 -9.33 -1.43 -7.15
CA MET A 102 -9.24 -1.72 -8.59
C MET A 102 -8.69 -3.13 -8.85
N GLY A 103 -7.72 -3.61 -8.06
CA GLY A 103 -7.18 -4.97 -8.17
C GLY A 103 -8.18 -6.06 -7.77
N LEU A 104 -9.05 -5.77 -6.80
CA LEU A 104 -10.09 -6.68 -6.29
C LEU A 104 -11.32 -6.78 -7.20
N PHE A 105 -11.85 -5.65 -7.64
CA PHE A 105 -13.12 -5.58 -8.36
C PHE A 105 -13.00 -5.79 -9.88
N ARG A 106 -11.79 -5.74 -10.44
CA ARG A 106 -11.59 -5.87 -11.88
C ARG A 106 -11.67 -7.33 -12.33
N LYS A 107 -12.89 -7.75 -12.68
CA LYS A 107 -13.21 -9.02 -13.36
C LYS A 107 -12.20 -9.28 -14.49
N ASP A 108 -11.64 -10.48 -14.51
CA ASP A 108 -10.89 -10.94 -15.68
C ASP A 108 -11.81 -10.87 -16.90
N PRO A 109 -11.31 -10.42 -18.07
CA PRO A 109 -12.11 -10.48 -19.28
C PRO A 109 -12.55 -11.93 -19.46
N VAL A 110 -13.85 -12.15 -19.54
CA VAL A 110 -14.43 -13.45 -19.85
C VAL A 110 -13.92 -13.81 -21.25
N VAL A 111 -12.87 -14.63 -21.32
CA VAL A 111 -12.47 -15.24 -22.58
C VAL A 111 -13.59 -16.22 -22.89
N ASN A 112 -14.49 -15.84 -23.81
CA ASN A 112 -15.44 -16.76 -24.41
C ASN A 112 -14.62 -17.85 -25.12
N GLN A 113 -14.44 -18.99 -24.46
CA GLN A 113 -13.91 -20.23 -25.03
C GLN A 113 -15.00 -20.88 -25.90
N ASN A 114 -15.48 -20.19 -26.93
CA ASN A 114 -16.47 -20.72 -27.87
C ASN A 114 -15.94 -20.54 -29.30
N ASN A 115 -14.98 -21.37 -29.71
CA ASN A 115 -14.82 -21.87 -31.09
C ASN A 115 -13.44 -22.51 -31.27
N GLU A 116 -13.24 -23.75 -30.81
CA GLU A 116 -12.33 -24.71 -31.46
C GLU A 116 -12.88 -26.13 -31.23
N GLY A 117 -14.05 -26.39 -31.83
CA GLY A 117 -14.71 -27.69 -31.72
C GLY A 117 -15.79 -27.90 -32.79
N SER A 118 -15.44 -27.78 -34.07
CA SER A 118 -16.16 -28.51 -35.13
C SER A 118 -15.37 -28.56 -36.44
N LEU A 119 -14.88 -29.77 -36.75
CA LEU A 119 -14.57 -30.34 -38.08
C LEU A 119 -13.31 -29.82 -38.79
#